data_AF-A0A970YVW1-F1
#
_entry.id   AF-A0A970YVW1-F1
#
_cell.length_a   1.000
_cell.length_b   1.000
_cell.length_c   1.000
_cell.angle_alpha   90.00
_cell.angle_beta   90.00
_cell.angle_gamma   90.00
#
_symmetry.space_group_name_H-M   'P 1'
#
loop_
_entity.id
_entity.type
_entity.pdbx_description
1 polymer ?
#
loop_
_entity_poly.entity_id
_entity_poly.type
_entity_poly.pdbx_seq_one_letter_code
_entity_poly.pdbx_strand_id
1 'polypeptide(L)'
;MEIDLLKKTLEKQIQNLRNLYEITENKQKALIGRNNNLLSECLQNEEKLLFAINEEEKKRLSLIENIYAKMSIDEKQPKLDVLLKHLDSSLAKDDVKFIESAKEVIGKYSRAIADQNYKNLYLIEQAKSFISQTINILKSTNKKSMVDRKI
;
A
#
# COMPACT_ATOMS: atom_id res chain seq x y z
N MET A 1 11.23 10.18 -25.62
CA MET A 1 12.19 10.32 -24.49
C MET A 1 11.50 10.51 -23.14
N GLU A 2 10.71 11.57 -22.90
CA GLU A 2 10.03 11.74 -21.59
C GLU A 2 8.86 10.78 -21.36
N ILE A 3 8.10 10.46 -22.39
CA ILE A 3 7.08 9.41 -22.33
C ILE A 3 7.70 8.05 -21.98
N ASP A 4 8.86 7.73 -22.56
CA ASP A 4 9.59 6.48 -22.25
C ASP A 4 10.06 6.44 -20.80
N LEU A 5 10.50 7.57 -20.25
CA LEU A 5 10.86 7.68 -18.84
C LEU A 5 9.63 7.53 -17.94
N LEU A 6 8.50 8.15 -18.30
CA LEU A 6 7.24 8.00 -17.59
C LEU A 6 6.80 6.53 -17.58
N LYS A 7 6.86 5.84 -18.71
CA LYS A 7 6.56 4.39 -18.79
C LYS A 7 7.43 3.59 -17.84
N LYS A 8 8.75 3.80 -17.85
CA LYS A 8 9.67 3.12 -16.92
C LYS A 8 9.35 3.40 -15.45
N THR A 9 8.95 4.63 -15.12
CA THR A 9 8.49 4.96 -13.75
C THR A 9 7.20 4.23 -13.41
N LEU A 10 6.23 4.15 -14.32
CA LEU A 10 4.99 3.40 -14.12
C LEU A 10 5.25 1.89 -13.93
N GLU A 11 6.17 1.30 -14.70
CA GLU A 11 6.58 -0.11 -14.51
C GLU A 11 7.17 -0.36 -13.12
N LYS A 12 8.05 0.54 -12.67
CA LYS A 12 8.61 0.47 -11.31
C LYS A 12 7.56 0.62 -10.24
N GLN A 13 6.61 1.53 -10.41
CA GLN A 13 5.47 1.68 -9.50
C GLN A 13 4.65 0.40 -9.43
N ILE A 14 4.33 -0.22 -10.58
CA ILE A 14 3.60 -1.49 -10.63
C ILE A 14 4.38 -2.59 -9.89
N GLN A 15 5.68 -2.70 -10.12
CA GLN A 15 6.49 -3.71 -9.45
C GLN A 15 6.56 -3.47 -7.94
N ASN A 16 6.72 -2.23 -7.51
CA ASN A 16 6.73 -1.88 -6.08
C ASN A 16 5.38 -2.19 -5.43
N LEU A 17 4.27 -1.90 -6.10
CA LEU A 17 2.93 -2.23 -5.59
C LEU A 17 2.67 -3.74 -5.53
N ARG A 18 3.17 -4.51 -6.51
CA ARG A 18 3.14 -5.99 -6.45
C ARG A 18 3.88 -6.52 -5.22
N ASN A 19 5.10 -6.04 -5.02
CA ASN A 19 5.92 -6.43 -3.87
C ASN A 19 5.23 -6.02 -2.55
N LEU A 20 4.59 -4.85 -2.50
CA LEU A 20 3.90 -4.38 -1.31
C LEU A 20 2.68 -5.26 -1.02
N TYR A 21 1.94 -5.62 -2.06
CA TYR A 21 0.82 -6.54 -1.93
C TYR A 21 1.26 -7.90 -1.35
N GLU A 22 2.33 -8.49 -1.88
CA GLU A 22 2.89 -9.74 -1.35
C GLU A 22 3.32 -9.60 0.12
N ILE A 23 3.96 -8.49 0.48
CA ILE A 23 4.32 -8.19 1.88
C ILE A 23 3.07 -8.10 2.76
N THR A 24 1.97 -7.49 2.28
CA THR A 24 0.72 -7.42 3.06
C THR A 24 0.05 -8.79 3.23
N GLU A 25 0.16 -9.70 2.25
CA GLU A 25 -0.29 -11.08 2.37
C GLU A 25 0.57 -11.87 3.36
N ASN A 26 1.90 -11.72 3.29
CA ASN A 26 2.81 -12.37 4.22
C ASN A 26 2.66 -11.87 5.66
N LYS A 27 2.36 -10.58 5.86
CA LYS A 27 1.95 -10.06 7.17
C LYS A 27 0.70 -10.74 7.69
N GLN A 28 -0.31 -10.96 6.86
CA GLN A 28 -1.52 -11.67 7.28
C GLN A 28 -1.19 -13.09 7.74
N LYS A 29 -0.39 -13.82 6.96
CA LYS A 29 0.07 -15.17 7.31
C LYS A 29 0.85 -15.17 8.62
N ALA A 30 1.73 -14.19 8.82
CA ALA A 30 2.50 -14.05 10.06
C ALA A 30 1.60 -13.77 11.27
N LEU A 31 0.60 -12.89 11.13
CA LEU A 31 -0.37 -12.58 12.19
C LEU A 31 -1.20 -13.82 12.57
N ILE A 32 -1.72 -14.56 11.59
CA ILE A 32 -2.50 -15.78 11.81
C ILE A 32 -1.63 -16.86 12.47
N GLY A 33 -0.42 -17.07 11.94
CA GLY A 33 0.53 -18.08 12.42
C GLY A 33 1.28 -17.68 13.70
N ARG A 34 1.05 -16.47 14.24
CA ARG A 34 1.78 -15.91 15.39
C ARG A 34 3.30 -15.95 15.21
N ASN A 35 3.77 -15.76 13.97
CA ASN A 35 5.18 -15.79 13.61
C ASN A 35 5.78 -14.39 13.72
N ASN A 36 6.32 -14.07 14.90
CA ASN A 36 6.88 -12.74 15.18
C ASN A 36 8.11 -12.40 14.32
N ASN A 37 8.93 -13.40 13.97
CA ASN A 37 10.11 -13.18 13.14
C ASN A 37 9.71 -12.76 11.72
N LEU A 38 8.78 -13.50 11.10
CA LEU A 38 8.25 -13.15 9.79
C LEU A 38 7.51 -11.81 9.80
N LEU A 39 6.76 -11.52 10.88
CA LEU A 39 6.08 -10.24 11.02
C LEU A 39 7.09 -9.08 11.07
N SER A 40 8.18 -9.23 11.82
CA SER A 40 9.23 -8.22 11.92
C SER A 40 9.95 -8.01 10.58
N GLU A 41 10.28 -9.08 9.87
CA GLU A 41 10.86 -9.00 8.52
C GLU A 41 9.93 -8.27 7.55
N CYS A 42 8.64 -8.60 7.56
CA CYS A 42 7.67 -7.95 6.70
C CYS A 42 7.53 -6.45 7.00
N LEU A 43 7.58 -6.04 8.26
CA LEU A 43 7.53 -4.62 8.65
C LEU A 43 8.75 -3.85 8.13
N GLN A 44 9.95 -4.40 8.29
CA GLN A 44 11.17 -3.78 7.77
C GLN A 44 11.18 -3.67 6.24
N ASN A 45 10.71 -4.70 5.55
CA ASN A 45 10.60 -4.70 4.10
C ASN A 45 9.53 -3.72 3.61
N GLU A 46 8.40 -3.62 4.32
CA GLU A 46 7.35 -2.64 4.03
C GLU A 46 7.88 -1.21 4.13
N GLU A 47 8.58 -0.85 5.22
CA GLU A 47 9.11 0.51 5.39
C GLU A 47 10.02 0.93 4.23
N LYS A 48 10.98 0.06 3.85
CA LYS A 48 11.87 0.30 2.70
C LYS A 48 11.09 0.47 1.40
N LEU A 49 10.07 -0.35 1.20
CA LEU A 49 9.28 -0.35 -0.02
C LEU A 49 8.35 0.86 -0.11
N LEU A 50 7.76 1.30 1.00
CA LEU A 50 6.95 2.52 1.07
C LEU A 50 7.79 3.75 0.71
N PHE A 51 9.04 3.81 1.17
CA PHE A 51 9.97 4.85 0.74
C PHE A 51 10.20 4.81 -0.78
N ALA A 52 10.47 3.64 -1.35
CA ALA A 52 10.65 3.49 -2.80
C ALA A 52 9.41 3.87 -3.62
N ILE A 53 8.21 3.53 -3.13
CA ILE A 53 6.94 3.94 -3.76
C ILE A 53 6.80 5.46 -3.77
N ASN A 54 7.08 6.10 -2.64
CA ASN A 54 7.01 7.56 -2.51
C ASN A 54 7.99 8.27 -3.46
N GLU A 55 9.21 7.76 -3.59
CA GLU A 55 10.19 8.32 -4.53
C GLU A 55 9.78 8.15 -5.99
N GLU A 56 9.23 7.00 -6.38
CA GLU A 56 8.71 6.80 -7.74
C GLU A 56 7.44 7.65 -8.01
N GLU A 57 6.62 7.92 -6.99
CA GLU A 57 5.50 8.85 -7.09
C GLU A 57 5.96 10.27 -7.38
N LYS A 58 6.93 10.79 -6.62
CA LYS A 58 7.51 12.11 -6.88
C LYS A 58 8.09 12.21 -8.30
N LYS A 59 8.82 11.19 -8.74
CA LYS A 59 9.36 11.12 -10.11
C LYS A 59 8.25 11.14 -11.15
N ARG A 60 7.18 10.38 -10.94
CA ARG A 60 6.02 10.37 -11.84
C ARG A 60 5.41 11.76 -11.96
N LEU A 61 5.13 12.42 -10.84
CA LEU A 61 4.52 13.75 -10.84
C LEU A 61 5.40 14.76 -11.56
N SER A 62 6.71 14.78 -11.26
CA SER A 62 7.66 15.66 -11.95
C SER A 62 7.74 15.40 -13.46
N LEU A 63 7.72 14.14 -13.89
CA LEU A 63 7.70 13.80 -15.33
C LEU A 63 6.41 14.30 -16.00
N ILE A 64 5.26 14.17 -15.34
CA ILE A 64 3.98 14.66 -15.86
C ILE A 64 4.00 16.19 -15.97
N GLU A 65 4.50 16.89 -14.95
CA GLU A 65 4.66 18.35 -14.96
C GLU A 65 5.56 18.82 -16.12
N ASN A 66 6.67 18.13 -16.36
CA ASN A 66 7.56 18.43 -17.49
C ASN A 66 6.85 18.24 -18.84
N ILE A 67 6.06 17.17 -18.98
CA ILE A 67 5.27 16.92 -20.20
C ILE A 67 4.21 18.02 -20.36
N TYR A 68 3.52 18.41 -19.28
CA TYR A 68 2.53 19.49 -19.31
C TYR A 68 3.12 20.81 -19.78
N ALA A 69 4.28 21.18 -19.24
CA ALA A 69 4.98 22.40 -19.65
C ALA A 69 5.30 22.40 -21.15
N LYS A 70 5.74 21.27 -21.71
CA LYS A 70 6.04 21.14 -23.14
C LYS A 70 4.80 21.15 -24.02
N MET A 71 3.69 20.62 -23.52
CA MET A 71 2.41 20.60 -24.21
C MET A 71 1.58 21.87 -23.96
N SER A 72 2.11 22.83 -23.18
CA SER A 72 1.39 24.04 -22.75
C SER A 72 0.04 23.74 -22.08
N ILE A 73 -0.02 22.67 -21.28
CA ILE A 73 -1.20 22.28 -20.50
C ILE A 73 -1.20 23.10 -19.20
N ASP A 74 -2.18 23.99 -19.06
CA ASP A 74 -2.38 24.80 -17.85
C ASP A 74 -3.24 24.04 -16.83
N GLU A 75 -2.60 23.12 -16.11
CA GLU A 75 -3.23 22.36 -15.03
C GLU A 75 -2.38 22.46 -13.76
N LYS A 76 -3.01 22.85 -12.64
CA LYS A 76 -2.32 23.07 -11.37
C LYS A 76 -1.84 21.79 -10.68
N GLN A 77 -2.39 20.64 -11.08
CA GLN A 77 -2.06 19.35 -10.49
C GLN A 77 -1.75 18.30 -11.56
N PRO A 78 -0.54 17.70 -11.56
CA PRO A 78 -0.21 16.62 -12.49
C PRO A 78 -1.12 15.41 -12.25
N LYS A 79 -1.91 15.04 -13.26
CA LYS A 79 -2.87 13.93 -13.21
C LYS A 79 -2.76 13.09 -14.47
N LEU A 80 -2.55 11.78 -14.33
CA LEU A 80 -2.48 10.86 -15.47
C LEU A 80 -3.68 11.00 -16.43
N ASP A 81 -4.87 11.28 -15.90
CA ASP A 81 -6.11 11.39 -16.68
C ASP A 81 -6.15 12.62 -17.56
N VAL A 82 -5.58 13.71 -17.09
CA VAL A 82 -5.48 14.94 -17.87
C VAL A 82 -4.40 14.76 -18.93
N LEU A 83 -3.28 14.12 -18.59
CA LEU A 83 -2.25 13.76 -19.56
C LEU A 83 -2.84 12.91 -20.70
N LEU A 84 -3.51 11.80 -20.39
CA LEU A 84 -4.08 10.87 -21.36
C LEU A 84 -5.01 11.56 -22.37
N LYS A 85 -5.87 12.49 -21.92
CA LYS A 85 -6.75 13.27 -22.80
C LYS A 85 -6.01 14.10 -23.85
N HIS A 86 -4.81 14.59 -23.52
CA HIS A 86 -3.98 15.40 -24.43
C HIS A 86 -3.06 14.53 -25.30
N LEU A 87 -2.72 13.31 -24.87
CA LEU A 87 -1.94 12.38 -25.68
C LEU A 87 -2.78 11.72 -26.77
N ASP A 88 -4.09 11.55 -26.56
CA ASP A 88 -5.02 10.92 -27.50
C ASP A 88 -5.11 11.68 -28.86
N SER A 89 -4.72 12.96 -28.87
CA SER A 89 -4.68 13.81 -30.06
C SER A 89 -3.31 13.90 -30.75
N SER A 90 -2.22 13.40 -30.13
CA SER A 90 -0.85 13.76 -30.54
C SER A 90 0.21 12.64 -30.49
N LEU A 91 -0.10 11.43 -30.01
CA LEU A 91 0.90 10.35 -29.81
C LEU A 91 0.54 9.01 -30.47
N ALA A 92 1.55 8.12 -30.54
CA ALA A 92 1.39 6.75 -31.00
C ALA A 92 0.41 6.01 -30.07
N LYS A 93 -0.62 5.40 -30.65
CA LYS A 93 -1.71 4.69 -29.93
C LYS A 93 -1.22 3.68 -28.88
N ASP A 94 -0.02 3.13 -29.05
CA ASP A 94 0.56 2.14 -28.15
C ASP A 94 1.04 2.76 -26.82
N ASP A 95 1.48 4.02 -26.83
CA ASP A 95 1.92 4.73 -25.62
C ASP A 95 0.73 5.03 -24.69
N VAL A 96 -0.36 5.49 -25.29
CA VAL A 96 -1.62 5.78 -24.60
C VAL A 96 -2.16 4.50 -23.95
N LYS A 97 -2.29 3.41 -24.72
CA LYS A 97 -2.75 2.12 -24.21
C LYS A 97 -1.90 1.60 -23.05
N PHE A 98 -0.58 1.75 -23.13
CA PHE A 98 0.31 1.35 -22.04
C PHE A 98 0.03 2.14 -20.77
N ILE A 99 -0.07 3.48 -20.88
CA ILE A 99 -0.30 4.35 -19.72
C ILE A 99 -1.67 4.09 -19.10
N GLU A 100 -2.71 3.86 -19.91
CA GLU A 100 -4.04 3.45 -19.45
C GLU A 100 -3.99 2.12 -18.70
N SER A 101 -3.37 1.10 -19.28
CA SER A 101 -3.21 -0.21 -18.63
C SER A 101 -2.44 -0.09 -17.32
N ALA A 102 -1.36 0.71 -17.29
CA ALA A 102 -0.58 0.94 -16.08
C ALA A 102 -1.42 1.60 -14.99
N LYS A 103 -2.24 2.61 -15.33
CA LYS A 103 -3.17 3.26 -14.41
C LYS A 103 -4.14 2.26 -13.79
N GLU A 104 -4.75 1.40 -14.60
CA GLU A 104 -5.68 0.37 -14.13
C GLU A 104 -5.01 -0.62 -13.17
N VAL A 105 -3.81 -1.09 -13.53
CA VAL A 105 -3.05 -2.04 -12.72
C VAL A 105 -2.65 -1.41 -11.38
N ILE A 106 -2.16 -0.17 -11.39
CA ILE A 106 -1.84 0.59 -10.17
C ILE A 106 -3.09 0.71 -9.30
N GLY A 107 -4.23 1.14 -9.87
CA GLY A 107 -5.50 1.27 -9.14
C GLY A 107 -6.03 -0.05 -8.59
N LYS A 108 -5.79 -1.17 -9.28
CA LYS A 108 -6.12 -2.51 -8.79
C LYS A 108 -5.27 -2.89 -7.57
N TYR A 109 -3.95 -2.75 -7.64
CA TYR A 109 -3.07 -3.10 -6.53
C TYR A 109 -3.29 -2.18 -5.32
N SER A 110 -3.47 -0.87 -5.51
CA SER A 110 -3.74 0.05 -4.41
C SER A 110 -5.00 -0.34 -3.63
N ARG A 111 -6.08 -0.74 -4.32
CA ARG A 111 -7.29 -1.24 -3.66
C ARG A 111 -7.05 -2.57 -2.93
N ALA A 112 -6.39 -3.53 -3.58
CA ALA A 112 -6.09 -4.82 -2.99
C ALA A 112 -5.22 -4.70 -1.72
N ILE A 113 -4.22 -3.82 -1.73
CA ILE A 113 -3.37 -3.51 -0.57
C ILE A 113 -4.19 -2.87 0.55
N ALA A 114 -5.08 -1.91 0.23
CA ALA A 114 -5.93 -1.27 1.22
C ALA A 114 -6.88 -2.27 1.89
N ASP A 115 -7.54 -3.12 1.11
CA ASP A 115 -8.44 -4.16 1.61
C ASP A 115 -7.69 -5.16 2.50
N GLN A 116 -6.48 -5.54 2.10
CA GLN A 116 -5.65 -6.49 2.84
C GLN A 116 -5.14 -5.89 4.15
N ASN A 117 -4.70 -4.63 4.13
CA ASN A 117 -4.30 -3.92 5.34
C ASN A 117 -5.46 -3.70 6.30
N TYR A 118 -6.68 -3.46 5.80
CA TYR A 118 -7.88 -3.41 6.64
C TYR A 118 -8.12 -4.74 7.37
N LYS A 119 -7.99 -5.87 6.68
CA LYS A 119 -8.09 -7.21 7.32
C LYS A 119 -7.00 -7.42 8.36
N ASN A 120 -5.76 -7.02 8.06
CA ASN A 120 -4.64 -7.13 9.00
C ASN A 120 -4.88 -6.29 10.26
N LEU A 121 -5.39 -5.06 10.10
CA LEU A 121 -5.78 -4.20 11.21
C LEU A 121 -6.84 -4.86 12.09
N TYR A 122 -7.88 -5.44 11.47
CA TYR A 122 -8.93 -6.14 12.20
C TYR A 122 -8.39 -7.30 13.04
N LEU A 123 -7.46 -8.11 12.50
CA LEU A 123 -6.81 -9.19 13.25
C LEU A 123 -6.06 -8.67 14.48
N ILE A 124 -5.33 -7.57 14.33
CA ILE A 124 -4.59 -6.93 15.41
C ILE A 124 -5.54 -6.43 16.51
N GLU A 125 -6.63 -5.76 16.13
CA GLU A 125 -7.62 -5.24 17.08
C GLU A 125 -8.33 -6.37 17.83
N GLN A 126 -8.67 -7.48 17.17
CA GLN A 126 -9.21 -8.66 17.83
C GLN A 126 -8.23 -9.25 18.86
N ALA A 127 -6.95 -9.36 18.50
CA ALA A 127 -5.92 -9.82 19.42
C ALA A 127 -5.80 -8.92 20.66
N LYS A 128 -5.81 -7.59 20.48
CA LYS A 128 -5.80 -6.61 21.58
C LYS A 128 -7.02 -6.71 22.49
N SER A 129 -8.20 -6.90 21.90
CA SER A 129 -9.46 -7.08 22.65
C SER A 129 -9.40 -8.31 23.54
N PHE A 130 -8.94 -9.45 23.00
CA PHE A 130 -8.77 -10.69 23.75
C PHE A 130 -7.76 -10.56 24.91
N ILE A 131 -6.62 -9.90 24.66
CA ILE A 131 -5.62 -9.61 25.71
C ILE A 131 -6.24 -8.75 26.82
N SER A 132 -6.98 -7.69 26.44
CA SER A 132 -7.65 -6.80 27.40
C SER A 132 -8.67 -7.54 28.27
N GLN A 133 -9.48 -8.42 27.66
CA GLN A 133 -10.41 -9.28 28.38
C GLN A 133 -9.68 -10.21 29.36
N THR A 134 -8.59 -10.83 28.93
CA THR A 134 -7.77 -11.72 29.77
C THR A 134 -7.19 -10.97 30.98
N ILE A 135 -6.64 -9.76 30.77
CA ILE A 135 -6.12 -8.90 31.85
C ILE A 135 -7.23 -8.53 32.83
N ASN A 136 -8.42 -8.17 32.34
CA ASN A 136 -9.56 -7.81 33.19
C ASN A 136 -10.03 -8.99 34.04
N ILE A 137 -10.07 -10.20 33.48
CA ILE A 137 -10.36 -11.42 34.24
C ILE A 137 -9.32 -11.61 35.35
N LEU A 138 -8.03 -11.56 35.04
CA LEU A 138 -6.96 -11.71 36.04
C LEU A 138 -7.05 -10.67 37.17
N LYS A 139 -7.27 -9.39 36.82
CA LYS A 139 -7.47 -8.31 37.79
C LYS A 139 -8.72 -8.49 38.66
N SER A 140 -9.82 -8.96 38.08
CA SER A 140 -11.06 -9.23 38.81
C SER A 140 -10.95 -10.46 39.72
N THR A 141 -10.16 -11.46 39.30
CA THR A 141 -9.93 -12.69 40.09
C THR A 141 -9.08 -12.37 41.33
N ASN A 142 -8.12 -11.44 41.24
CA ASN A 142 -7.34 -10.96 42.39
C ASN A 142 -8.15 -10.13 43.42
N LYS A 143 -9.43 -9.80 43.14
CA LYS A 143 -10.34 -9.19 44.14
C LYS A 143 -11.16 -10.21 44.94
N LYS A 144 -11.05 -11.51 44.65
CA LYS A 144 -11.58 -12.59 45.51
C LYS A 144 -10.43 -13.49 45.94
N SER A 145 -10.03 -13.38 47.20
CA SER A 145 -9.13 -14.30 47.90
C SER A 145 -9.45 -15.76 47.52
N MET A 146 -8.50 -16.46 46.89
CA MET A 146 -8.56 -17.91 46.74
C MET A 146 -8.33 -18.66 48.06
N VAL A 147 -7.97 -17.94 49.14
CA VAL A 147 -7.67 -18.50 50.46
C VAL A 147 -8.93 -18.71 51.31
N ASP A 148 -10.05 -18.07 50.95
CA ASP A 148 -11.31 -18.14 51.74
C ASP A 148 -12.30 -19.22 51.25
N ARG A 149 -11.90 -20.12 50.35
CA ARG A 149 -12.71 -21.31 50.05
C ARG A 149 -12.46 -22.35 51.14
N LYS A 150 -13.23 -22.27 52.24
CA LYS A 150 -13.43 -23.40 53.14
C LYS A 150 -13.99 -24.58 52.33
N ILE A 151 -13.23 -25.66 52.23
CA ILE A 151 -13.75 -27.02 52.07
C ILE A 151 -14.23 -27.46 53.46
#